data_AF-A0A6A6E5Z9-F1
#
_entry.id   AF-A0A6A6E5Z9-F1
#
_cell.length_a   1.000
_cell.length_b   1.000
_cell.length_c   1.000
_cell.angle_alpha   90.00
_cell.angle_beta   90.00
_cell.angle_gamma   90.00
#
_symmetry.space_group_name_H-M   'P 1'
#
loop_
_entity.id
_entity.type
_entity.pdbx_description
1 polymer ?
#
loop_
_entity_poly.entity_id
_entity_poly.type
_entity_poly.pdbx_seq_one_letter_code
_entity_poly.pdbx_strand_id
1 'polypeptide(L)'
;MTYSLLIGIACENPRNGTFGDVIFAKFVLQVDLQLEFDALKIPSVWTTAYIFIGAESLGSYPKIIYGTEVFELNDNLRKMALVYASEAHLEDSPEAWKDRA
;
A
#
# COMPACT_ATOMS: atom_id res chain seq x y z
N MET A 1 18.38 11.65 -17.02
CA MET A 1 17.00 11.27 -16.65
C MET A 1 17.08 10.44 -15.38
N THR A 2 16.24 10.75 -14.40
CA THR A 2 16.20 10.05 -13.11
C THR A 2 14.88 9.30 -13.05
N TYR A 3 14.94 8.00 -12.77
CA TYR A 3 13.77 7.15 -12.55
C TYR A 3 13.70 6.78 -11.08
N SER A 4 12.48 6.72 -10.54
CA SER A 4 12.23 6.29 -9.17
C SER A 4 11.44 5.00 -9.19
N LEU A 5 11.88 4.02 -8.40
CA LEU A 5 11.17 2.77 -8.16
C LEU A 5 10.70 2.75 -6.70
N LEU A 6 9.41 2.49 -6.49
CA LEU A 6 8.86 2.29 -5.16
C LEU A 6 8.75 0.78 -4.92
N ILE A 7 9.32 0.32 -3.81
CA ILE A 7 9.27 -1.08 -3.38
C ILE A 7 8.53 -1.17 -2.05
N GLY A 8 7.79 -2.25 -1.84
CA GLY A 8 7.02 -2.47 -0.62
C GLY A 8 6.32 -3.81 -0.63
N ILE A 9 5.72 -4.14 0.51
CA ILE A 9 4.84 -5.30 0.68
C ILE A 9 3.39 -4.84 0.66
N ALA A 10 2.52 -5.63 0.03
CA ALA A 10 1.11 -5.35 -0.04
C ALA A 10 0.32 -6.65 0.11
N CYS A 11 -0.94 -6.52 0.54
CA CYS A 11 -1.88 -7.63 0.49
C CYS A 11 -2.50 -7.72 -0.91
N GLU A 12 -2.56 -8.93 -1.45
CA GLU A 12 -3.22 -9.22 -2.72
C GLU A 12 -4.57 -9.93 -2.51
N ASN A 13 -5.45 -9.83 -3.51
CA ASN A 13 -6.63 -10.68 -3.59
C ASN A 13 -6.22 -12.17 -3.74
N PRO A 14 -6.57 -13.04 -2.78
CA PRO A 14 -6.13 -14.44 -2.77
C PRO A 14 -6.69 -15.30 -3.91
N ARG A 15 -7.62 -14.78 -4.72
CA ARG A 15 -8.08 -15.46 -5.95
C ARG A 15 -7.13 -15.29 -7.13
N ASN A 16 -6.25 -14.28 -7.08
CA ASN A 16 -5.41 -13.88 -8.21
C ASN A 16 -3.91 -14.04 -7.95
N GLY A 17 -3.50 -14.24 -6.69
CA GLY A 17 -2.11 -14.49 -6.32
C GLY A 17 -1.95 -15.12 -4.93
N THR A 18 -0.71 -15.42 -4.58
CA THR A 18 -0.30 -16.16 -3.38
C THR A 18 0.76 -15.41 -2.58
N PHE A 19 1.13 -15.95 -1.41
CA PHE A 19 2.21 -15.36 -0.60
C PHE A 19 3.54 -15.40 -1.35
N GLY A 20 4.24 -14.26 -1.38
CA GLY A 20 5.53 -14.14 -2.06
C GLY A 20 5.45 -13.78 -3.54
N ASP A 21 4.24 -13.58 -4.07
CA ASP A 21 4.05 -13.10 -5.44
C ASP A 21 4.63 -11.69 -5.60
N VAL A 22 5.24 -11.44 -6.77
CA VAL A 22 5.82 -10.15 -7.14
C VAL A 22 4.92 -9.48 -8.17
N ILE A 23 4.36 -8.33 -7.80
CA ILE A 23 3.41 -7.59 -8.65
C ILE A 23 3.99 -6.25 -9.05
N PHE A 24 3.80 -5.89 -10.32
CA PHE A 24 4.09 -4.56 -10.85
C PHE A 24 2.79 -3.78 -11.06
N ALA A 25 2.52 -2.80 -10.19
CA ALA A 25 1.32 -1.99 -10.27
C ALA A 25 1.28 -1.15 -11.57
N LYS A 26 0.10 -1.08 -12.19
CA LYS A 26 -0.16 -0.17 -13.32
C LYS A 26 -0.61 1.22 -12.86
N PHE A 27 -1.38 1.26 -11.78
CA PHE A 27 -1.94 2.50 -11.24
C PHE A 27 -1.59 2.62 -9.76
N VAL A 28 -1.41 3.85 -9.31
CA VAL A 28 -1.40 4.23 -7.90
C VAL A 28 -2.71 4.97 -7.63
N LEU A 29 -3.45 4.48 -6.63
CA LEU A 29 -4.77 4.98 -6.28
C LEU A 29 -4.72 5.51 -4.85
N GLN A 30 -5.10 6.77 -4.66
CA GLN A 30 -5.41 7.31 -3.34
C GLN A 30 -6.93 7.31 -3.18
N VAL A 31 -7.44 6.36 -2.39
CA VAL A 31 -8.89 6.12 -2.27
C VAL A 31 -9.54 6.83 -1.08
N ASP A 32 -8.79 7.04 0.01
CA ASP A 32 -9.26 7.78 1.17
C ASP A 32 -8.07 8.33 1.96
N LEU A 33 -8.28 9.48 2.61
CA LEU A 33 -7.32 10.08 3.52
C LEU A 33 -8.02 10.30 4.87
N GLN A 34 -7.59 9.54 5.88
CA GLN A 34 -8.16 9.57 7.22
C GLN A 34 -7.12 10.00 8.24
N LEU A 35 -7.57 10.61 9.34
CA LEU A 35 -6.71 10.94 10.46
C LEU A 35 -6.83 9.84 11.51
N GLU A 36 -5.71 9.23 11.84
CA GLU A 36 -5.62 8.28 12.94
C GLU A 36 -4.85 8.91 14.10
N PHE A 37 -5.44 8.88 15.28
CA PHE A 37 -4.77 9.26 16.51
C PHE A 37 -4.18 8.05 17.22
N ASP A 38 -3.20 8.28 18.09
CA ASP A 38 -2.72 7.26 19.01
C ASP A 38 -3.88 6.75 19.87
N ALA A 39 -4.17 5.44 19.78
CA ALA A 39 -5.27 4.80 20.47
C ALA A 39 -5.17 4.91 22.01
N LEU A 40 -4.00 5.20 22.56
CA LEU A 40 -3.83 5.45 24.01
C LEU A 40 -4.18 6.87 24.43
N LYS A 41 -4.30 7.80 23.47
CA LYS A 41 -4.50 9.23 23.71
C LYS A 41 -5.86 9.73 23.25
N ILE A 42 -6.74 8.85 22.80
CA ILE A 42 -8.12 9.21 22.48
C ILE A 42 -9.00 9.25 23.75
N PRO A 43 -10.04 10.09 23.78
CA PRO A 43 -11.03 10.07 24.86
C PRO A 43 -11.60 8.66 25.08
N SER A 44 -11.82 8.26 26.33
CA SER A 44 -12.34 6.93 26.67
C SER A 44 -13.74 6.64 26.12
N VAL A 45 -14.46 7.67 25.70
CA VAL A 45 -15.77 7.60 25.05
C VAL A 45 -15.70 7.28 23.56
N TRP A 46 -14.52 7.30 22.95
CA TRP A 46 -14.32 7.01 21.54
C TRP A 46 -14.09 5.51 21.31
N THR A 47 -14.78 4.93 20.33
CA THR A 47 -14.67 3.50 19.99
C THR A 47 -13.58 3.21 18.96
N THR A 48 -13.06 4.25 18.29
CA THR A 48 -11.98 4.16 17.30
C THR A 48 -11.12 5.41 17.35
N ALA A 49 -9.85 5.27 16.95
CA ALA A 49 -8.94 6.40 16.80
C ALA A 49 -8.96 7.03 15.40
N TYR A 50 -9.75 6.46 14.49
CA TYR A 50 -9.97 6.99 13.15
C TYR A 50 -11.05 8.07 13.18
N ILE A 51 -10.69 9.27 12.73
CA ILE A 51 -11.63 10.36 12.47
C ILE A 51 -11.45 10.92 11.06
N PHE A 52 -12.53 11.48 10.52
CA PHE A 52 -12.45 12.19 9.26
C PHE A 52 -11.70 13.51 9.43
N ILE A 53 -10.98 13.91 8.38
CA ILE A 53 -10.26 15.18 8.37
C ILE A 53 -11.26 16.34 8.42
N GLY A 54 -11.09 17.22 9.41
CA GLY A 54 -11.97 18.37 9.63
C GLY A 54 -13.31 18.03 10.32
N ALA A 55 -13.54 16.80 10.74
CA ALA A 55 -14.68 16.43 11.58
C ALA A 55 -14.56 17.05 12.97
N GLU A 56 -15.68 17.49 13.55
CA GLU A 56 -15.72 18.07 14.91
C GLU A 56 -15.79 16.98 15.98
N SER A 57 -16.32 15.82 15.63
CA SER A 57 -16.49 14.68 16.54
C SER A 57 -16.57 13.37 15.78
N LEU A 58 -16.47 12.27 16.52
CA LEU A 58 -16.57 10.92 15.98
C LEU A 58 -17.91 10.67 15.28
N GLY A 59 -17.88 10.19 14.04
CA GLY A 59 -19.07 9.94 13.23
C GLY A 59 -19.70 11.20 12.61
N SER A 60 -19.14 12.38 12.81
CA SER A 60 -19.58 13.59 12.09
C SER A 60 -19.10 13.58 10.63
N TYR A 61 -19.87 14.23 9.74
CA TYR A 61 -19.57 14.27 8.31
C TYR A 61 -18.24 15.00 8.04
N PRO A 62 -17.39 14.51 7.12
CA PRO A 62 -16.13 15.16 6.76
C PRO A 62 -16.36 16.59 6.25
N LYS A 63 -15.59 17.55 6.76
CA LYS A 63 -15.59 18.93 6.24
C LYS A 63 -14.56 19.14 5.13
N ILE A 64 -13.54 18.29 5.07
CA ILE A 64 -12.49 18.34 4.06
C ILE A 64 -12.52 17.03 3.28
N ILE A 65 -12.70 17.13 1.96
CA ILE A 65 -12.81 15.98 1.06
C ILE A 65 -11.71 16.13 0.00
N TYR A 66 -10.74 15.21 0.02
CA TYR A 66 -9.61 15.21 -0.92
C TYR A 66 -9.91 14.48 -2.24
N GLY A 67 -11.07 13.82 -2.34
CA GLY A 67 -11.46 13.05 -3.53
C GLY A 67 -10.60 11.81 -3.73
N THR A 68 -10.65 11.25 -4.94
CA THR A 68 -9.84 10.09 -5.35
C THR A 68 -8.85 10.53 -6.41
N GLU A 69 -7.57 10.24 -6.19
CA GLU A 69 -6.52 10.51 -7.16
C GLU A 69 -6.05 9.20 -7.79
N VAL A 70 -5.93 9.20 -9.12
CA VAL A 70 -5.51 8.04 -9.90
C VAL A 70 -4.30 8.45 -10.74
N PHE A 71 -3.18 7.79 -10.49
CA PHE A 71 -1.95 8.01 -11.24
C PHE A 71 -1.61 6.76 -12.05
N GLU A 72 -1.51 6.88 -13.37
CA GLU A 72 -0.98 5.82 -14.22
C GLU A 72 0.56 5.86 -14.20
N LEU A 73 1.18 4.73 -13.85
CA LEU A 73 2.63 4.58 -13.90
C LEU A 73 3.10 4.39 -15.34
N ASN A 74 4.35 4.78 -15.62
CA ASN A 74 4.91 4.67 -16.96
C ASN A 74 4.89 3.20 -17.44
N ASP A 75 3.99 2.91 -18.39
CA ASP A 75 3.70 1.57 -18.86
C ASP A 75 4.91 0.92 -19.56
N ASN A 76 5.70 1.71 -20.28
CA ASN A 76 6.89 1.24 -20.98
C ASN A 76 7.98 0.81 -19.99
N LEU A 77 8.24 1.62 -18.96
CA LEU A 77 9.19 1.28 -17.91
C LEU A 77 8.71 0.08 -17.09
N ARG A 78 7.41 0.01 -16.76
CA ARG A 78 6.82 -1.12 -16.05
C ARG A 78 7.01 -2.44 -16.80
N LYS A 79 6.70 -2.45 -18.11
CA LYS A 79 6.87 -3.62 -18.95
C LYS A 79 8.33 -4.07 -19.03
N MET A 80 9.25 -3.12 -19.17
CA MET A 80 10.68 -3.40 -19.17
C MET A 80 11.14 -4.02 -17.84
N ALA A 81 10.72 -3.44 -16.71
CA ALA A 81 11.05 -3.97 -15.39
C ALA A 81 10.49 -5.38 -15.17
N LEU A 82 9.27 -5.65 -15.64
CA LEU A 82 8.65 -6.97 -15.56
C LEU A 82 9.45 -8.03 -16.33
N VAL A 83 9.95 -7.71 -17.53
CA VAL A 83 10.78 -8.62 -18.32
C VAL A 83 12.03 -9.02 -17.54
N TYR A 84 12.78 -8.05 -17.02
CA TYR A 84 13.99 -8.35 -16.23
C TYR A 84 13.68 -9.09 -14.93
N ALA A 85 12.58 -8.74 -14.25
CA ALA A 85 12.19 -9.42 -13.03
C ALA A 85 11.79 -10.88 -13.27
N SER A 86 11.20 -11.19 -14.43
CA SER A 86 10.80 -12.56 -14.79
C SER A 86 11.98 -13.50 -15.07
N GLU A 87 13.16 -12.96 -15.32
CA GLU A 87 14.40 -13.71 -15.52
C GLU A 87 15.15 -13.98 -14.20
N ALA A 88 14.70 -13.39 -13.09
CA ALA A 88 15.36 -13.55 -11.81
C ALA A 88 15.12 -14.96 -11.25
N HIS A 89 16.22 -15.67 -10.97
CA HIS A 89 16.19 -16.91 -10.21
C HIS A 89 16.30 -16.60 -8.72
N LEU A 90 15.24 -16.87 -7.96
CA LEU A 90 15.24 -16.75 -6.50
C LEU A 90 15.70 -18.07 -5.90
N GLU A 91 16.88 -18.06 -5.29
CA GLU A 91 17.42 -19.22 -4.57
C GLU A 91 16.63 -19.44 -3.27
N ASP A 92 15.99 -20.60 -3.14
CA ASP A 92 15.29 -21.03 -1.93
C ASP A 92 16.10 -22.11 -1.21
N SER A 93 17.32 -21.75 -0.79
CA SER A 93 18.25 -22.69 -0.16
C SER A 93 17.98 -22.88 1.35
N PRO A 94 18.47 -23.96 1.97
CA PRO A 94 18.41 -24.15 3.42
C PRO A 94 19.07 -23.00 4.22
N GLU A 95 20.03 -22.30 3.64
CA GLU A 95 20.64 -21.09 4.21
C GLU A 95 19.66 -19.91 4.16
N ALA A 96 18.92 -19.73 3.06
CA ALA A 96 17.90 -18.68 2.94
C ALA A 96 16.76 -18.85 3.97
N TRP A 97 16.53 -20.08 4.46
CA TRP A 97 15.54 -20.34 5.51
C TRP A 97 15.97 -19.83 6.90
N LYS A 98 17.27 -19.72 7.16
CA LYS A 98 17.80 -19.28 8.46
C LYS A 98 17.48 -17.82 8.77
N ASP A 99 17.31 -17.01 7.73
CA ASP A 99 17.02 -15.57 7.82
C ASP A 99 15.52 -15.24 7.77
N ARG A 100 14.64 -16.25 7.78
CA ARG A 100 13.17 -16.09 7.76
C ARG A 100 12.52 -15.94 9.16
N ALA A 101 13.31 -15.70 10.21
CA ALA A 101 12.86 -15.61 11.60
C ALA A 101 12.97 -14.20 12.18
#